data_AF-A0A0M9FXX3-F1
#
_entry.id   AF-A0A0M9FXX3-F1
#
_cell.length_a   1.000
_cell.length_b   1.000
_cell.length_c   1.000
_cell.angle_alpha   90.00
_cell.angle_beta   90.00
_cell.angle_gamma   90.00
#
_symmetry.space_group_name_H-M   'P 1'
#
loop_
_entity.id
_entity.type
_entity.pdbx_description
1 polymer ?
#
loop_
_entity_poly.entity_id
_entity_poly.type
_entity_poly.pdbx_seq_one_letter_code
_entity_poly.pdbx_strand_id
1 'polypeptide(L)'
;MDANVVPQAPLSGGSSPTTTSPATALNGQPTLDEVARIHHRRKLARKTPEQRRKLLQYQRRHNEKDERLFYCDYCDLFISSRQKTWAAHLRSARHMDAFRAYYDLAAHVESVWFSEINYAIEQARGREVHRLQQQRAGRGASTPLAAQRIAPGIVVGGALPPPPPPPPPPAVLMPSPAAAVAVRVGVGTPCIRVGGKVVMSPPLPIKVSVGPPPQEDVPPKKEE
;
A
#
# COMPACT_ATOMS: atom_id res chain seq x y z
N MET A 1 20.00 29.81 -21.72
CA MET A 1 19.81 28.41 -22.19
C MET A 1 20.93 27.64 -21.53
N ASP A 2 20.71 27.29 -20.26
CA ASP A 2 21.78 26.90 -19.36
C ASP A 2 21.62 25.42 -19.04
N ALA A 3 22.54 24.64 -19.60
CA ALA A 3 22.60 23.19 -19.43
C ALA A 3 23.09 22.86 -18.02
N ASN A 4 22.15 22.42 -17.19
CA ASN A 4 22.43 21.98 -15.82
C ASN A 4 22.92 20.53 -15.87
N VAL A 5 24.24 20.33 -15.83
CA VAL A 5 24.90 19.01 -15.78
C VAL A 5 24.97 18.57 -14.32
N VAL A 6 24.14 17.60 -13.94
CA VAL A 6 24.19 16.93 -12.63
C VAL A 6 25.25 15.82 -12.69
N PRO A 7 26.24 15.78 -11.78
CA PRO A 7 27.20 14.68 -11.74
C PRO A 7 26.59 13.44 -11.07
N GLN A 8 26.63 12.30 -11.76
CA GLN A 8 26.33 10.99 -11.19
C GLN A 8 27.45 10.53 -10.25
N ALA A 9 27.10 10.20 -9.01
CA ALA A 9 27.99 9.53 -8.07
C ALA A 9 28.10 8.02 -8.39
N PRO A 10 29.29 7.41 -8.25
CA PRO A 10 29.43 5.97 -8.38
C PRO A 10 28.91 5.25 -7.13
N LEU A 11 27.88 4.42 -7.30
CA LEU A 11 27.42 3.50 -6.27
C LEU A 11 28.44 2.37 -6.08
N SER A 12 29.22 2.47 -5.00
CA SER A 12 30.10 1.39 -4.54
C SER A 12 29.25 0.21 -4.04
N GLY A 13 29.20 -0.85 -4.83
CA GLY A 13 28.60 -2.13 -4.45
C GLY A 13 29.44 -2.85 -3.39
N GLY A 14 29.07 -2.67 -2.12
CA GLY A 14 29.57 -3.49 -1.02
C GLY A 14 29.08 -4.93 -1.15
N SER A 15 29.96 -5.82 -1.61
CA SER A 15 29.71 -7.26 -1.62
C SER A 15 29.97 -7.81 -0.23
N SER A 16 28.91 -8.14 0.52
CA SER A 16 29.03 -8.83 1.80
C SER A 16 29.61 -10.24 1.59
N PRO A 17 30.67 -10.65 2.31
CA PRO A 17 31.16 -12.02 2.24
C PRO A 17 30.17 -12.95 2.94
N THR A 18 29.51 -13.81 2.17
CA THR A 18 28.72 -14.92 2.69
C THR A 18 29.64 -15.86 3.47
N THR A 19 29.55 -15.79 4.80
CA THR A 19 30.26 -16.67 5.72
C THR A 19 29.68 -18.07 5.55
N THR A 20 30.34 -18.89 4.73
CA THR A 20 30.05 -20.31 4.60
C THR A 20 30.76 -21.02 5.75
N SER A 21 29.99 -21.52 6.72
CA SER A 21 30.49 -22.33 7.82
C SER A 21 31.29 -23.54 7.31
N PRO A 22 32.52 -23.78 7.80
CA PRO A 22 33.28 -24.97 7.48
C PRO A 22 32.71 -26.15 8.27
N ALA A 23 31.83 -26.92 7.64
CA ALA A 23 31.47 -28.24 8.15
C ALA A 23 32.65 -29.19 7.95
N THR A 24 33.38 -29.41 9.03
CA THR A 24 34.18 -30.57 9.42
C THR A 24 34.34 -31.67 8.35
N ALA A 25 35.50 -31.70 7.69
CA ALA A 25 35.95 -32.83 6.88
C ALA A 25 37.27 -33.38 7.46
N LEU A 26 37.17 -34.17 8.54
CA LEU A 26 38.25 -35.04 9.02
C LEU A 26 38.23 -36.35 8.22
N ASN A 27 38.56 -36.24 6.93
CA ASN A 27 39.08 -37.27 6.01
C ASN A 27 38.93 -36.70 4.60
N GLY A 28 40.03 -36.25 4.02
CA GLY A 28 40.10 -35.43 2.80
C GLY A 28 39.69 -36.11 1.48
N GLN A 29 38.76 -37.08 1.50
CA GLN A 29 38.16 -37.62 0.29
C GLN A 29 36.84 -36.91 0.00
N PRO A 30 36.74 -36.20 -1.15
CA PRO A 30 35.48 -35.59 -1.56
C PRO A 30 34.43 -36.67 -1.82
N THR A 31 33.20 -36.43 -1.36
CA THR A 31 32.07 -37.33 -1.62
C THR A 31 31.81 -37.44 -3.13
N LEU A 32 31.23 -38.56 -3.60
CA LEU A 32 30.94 -38.77 -5.03
C LEU A 32 30.14 -37.62 -5.64
N ASP A 33 29.18 -37.08 -4.89
CA ASP A 33 28.40 -35.91 -5.30
C ASP A 33 29.27 -34.65 -5.43
N GLU A 34 30.23 -34.47 -4.52
CA GLU A 34 31.18 -33.35 -4.61
C GLU A 34 32.12 -33.51 -5.80
N VAL A 35 32.61 -34.72 -6.08
CA VAL A 35 33.39 -35.02 -7.29
C VAL A 35 32.58 -34.73 -8.55
N ALA A 36 31.32 -35.13 -8.61
CA ALA A 36 30.42 -34.82 -9.73
C ALA A 36 30.21 -33.30 -9.89
N ARG A 37 30.02 -32.57 -8.79
CA ARG A 37 29.94 -31.09 -8.81
C ARG A 37 31.23 -30.45 -9.29
N ILE A 38 32.40 -30.95 -8.87
CA ILE A 38 33.72 -30.45 -9.29
C ILE A 38 33.93 -30.72 -10.79
N HIS A 39 33.63 -31.92 -11.28
CA HIS A 39 33.71 -32.25 -12.71
C HIS A 39 32.78 -31.38 -13.55
N HIS A 40 31.54 -31.15 -13.09
CA HIS A 40 30.59 -30.28 -13.75
C HIS A 40 31.10 -28.83 -13.81
N ARG A 41 31.62 -28.29 -12.69
CA ARG A 41 32.24 -26.96 -12.63
C ARG A 41 33.42 -26.84 -13.61
N ARG A 42 34.32 -27.83 -13.64
CA ARG A 42 35.45 -27.86 -14.58
C ARG A 42 34.98 -27.93 -16.04
N LYS A 43 33.93 -28.69 -16.34
CA LYS A 43 33.33 -28.78 -17.69
C LYS A 43 32.70 -27.45 -18.13
N LEU A 44 32.10 -26.71 -17.20
CA LEU A 44 31.54 -25.38 -17.46
C LEU A 44 32.62 -24.29 -17.58
N ALA A 45 33.72 -24.40 -16.83
CA ALA A 45 34.87 -23.48 -16.90
C ALA A 45 35.64 -23.60 -18.22
N ARG A 46 35.66 -24.78 -18.83
CA ARG A 46 36.26 -25.02 -20.16
C ARG A 46 35.48 -24.40 -21.33
N LYS A 47 34.22 -24.03 -21.11
CA LYS A 47 33.39 -23.40 -22.16
C LYS A 47 33.60 -21.90 -22.13
N THR A 48 33.88 -21.32 -23.29
CA THR A 48 33.93 -19.85 -23.40
C THR A 48 32.55 -19.25 -23.08
N PRO A 49 32.47 -17.99 -22.61
CA PRO A 49 31.20 -17.28 -22.46
C PRO A 49 30.33 -17.33 -23.73
N GLU A 50 30.93 -17.25 -24.92
CA GLU A 50 30.26 -17.35 -26.22
C GLU A 50 29.62 -18.72 -26.42
N GLN A 51 30.35 -19.80 -26.14
CA GLN A 51 29.82 -21.17 -26.25
C GLN A 51 28.68 -21.42 -25.27
N ARG A 52 28.75 -20.86 -24.05
CA ARG A 52 27.65 -20.93 -23.07
C ARG A 52 26.42 -20.18 -23.57
N ARG A 53 26.59 -18.96 -24.09
CA ARG A 53 25.51 -18.18 -24.72
C ARG A 53 24.86 -18.94 -25.88
N LYS A 54 25.66 -19.49 -26.79
CA LYS A 54 25.17 -20.25 -27.96
C LYS A 54 24.37 -21.49 -27.55
N LEU A 55 24.82 -22.21 -26.52
CA LEU A 55 24.10 -23.36 -25.98
C LEU A 55 22.74 -22.97 -25.37
N LEU A 56 22.71 -21.91 -24.56
CA LEU A 56 21.47 -21.41 -23.95
C LEU A 56 20.47 -20.93 -25.02
N GLN A 57 20.95 -20.24 -26.05
CA GLN A 57 20.11 -19.82 -27.19
C GLN A 57 19.58 -21.02 -27.98
N TYR A 58 20.40 -22.04 -28.21
CA TYR A 58 19.96 -23.28 -28.86
C TYR A 58 18.89 -23.99 -28.03
N GLN A 59 19.11 -24.10 -26.71
CA GLN A 59 18.16 -24.71 -25.79
C GLN A 59 16.84 -23.92 -25.72
N ARG A 60 16.90 -22.58 -25.72
CA ARG A 60 15.70 -21.73 -25.79
C ARG A 60 14.92 -22.01 -27.07
N ARG A 61 15.58 -22.00 -28.24
CA ARG A 61 14.95 -22.27 -29.55
C ARG A 61 14.33 -23.67 -29.63
N HIS A 62 14.95 -24.68 -29.04
CA HIS A 62 14.36 -26.02 -29.00
C HIS A 62 13.16 -26.09 -28.06
N ASN A 63 13.25 -25.52 -26.85
CA ASN A 63 12.12 -25.50 -25.93
C ASN A 63 10.92 -24.71 -26.51
N GLU A 64 11.18 -23.66 -27.28
CA GLU A 64 10.15 -22.88 -27.98
C GLU A 64 9.48 -23.71 -29.09
N LYS A 65 10.28 -24.39 -29.92
CA LYS A 65 9.76 -25.30 -30.95
C LYS A 65 8.93 -26.44 -30.37
N ASP A 66 9.31 -26.95 -29.20
CA ASP A 66 8.63 -28.05 -28.53
C ASP A 66 7.45 -27.60 -27.64
N GLU A 67 7.13 -26.29 -27.60
CA GLU A 67 6.11 -25.69 -26.70
C GLU A 67 6.35 -25.97 -25.21
N ARG A 68 7.61 -26.19 -24.82
CA ARG A 68 8.04 -26.51 -23.46
C ARG A 68 8.48 -25.29 -22.68
N LEU A 69 7.85 -24.14 -22.91
CA LEU A 69 8.14 -22.89 -22.22
C LEU A 69 6.88 -22.34 -21.55
N PHE A 70 6.99 -22.00 -20.27
CA PHE A 70 6.04 -21.16 -19.57
C PHE A 70 6.57 -19.73 -19.53
N TYR A 71 5.67 -18.78 -19.69
CA TYR A 71 5.94 -17.38 -19.46
C TYR A 71 5.61 -17.02 -18.00
N CYS A 72 6.48 -16.24 -17.36
CA CYS A 72 6.23 -15.70 -16.04
C CYS A 72 6.03 -14.18 -16.13
N ASP A 73 4.81 -13.72 -15.89
CA ASP A 73 4.44 -12.31 -15.99
C ASP A 73 5.24 -11.41 -15.05
N TYR A 74 5.50 -11.86 -13.82
CA TYR A 74 6.26 -11.08 -12.83
C TYR A 74 7.71 -10.84 -13.26
N CYS A 75 8.33 -11.82 -13.93
CA CYS A 75 9.75 -11.78 -14.23
C CYS A 75 10.08 -11.38 -15.68
N ASP A 76 9.06 -11.29 -16.55
CA ASP A 76 9.18 -11.14 -18.01
C ASP A 76 10.20 -12.14 -18.60
N LEU A 77 10.01 -13.42 -18.28
CA LEU A 77 10.90 -14.49 -18.69
C LEU A 77 10.14 -15.74 -19.15
N PHE A 78 10.66 -16.34 -20.22
CA PHE A 78 10.33 -17.71 -20.62
C PHE A 78 11.21 -18.73 -19.89
N ILE A 79 10.54 -19.73 -19.32
CA ILE A 79 11.14 -20.73 -18.43
C ILE A 79 10.70 -22.10 -18.91
N SER A 80 11.60 -23.09 -18.83
CA SER A 80 11.23 -24.44 -19.23
C SER A 80 10.05 -24.96 -18.41
N SER A 81 9.06 -25.55 -19.10
CA SER A 81 7.86 -26.16 -18.54
C SER A 81 8.13 -27.40 -17.69
N ARG A 82 9.39 -27.86 -17.60
CA ARG A 82 9.76 -28.95 -16.70
C ARG A 82 9.46 -28.53 -15.25
N GLN A 83 8.70 -29.35 -14.54
CA GLN A 83 8.23 -29.02 -13.18
C GLN A 83 9.36 -28.64 -12.22
N LYS A 84 10.53 -29.29 -12.32
CA LYS A 84 11.69 -28.98 -11.47
C LYS A 84 12.23 -27.57 -11.72
N THR A 85 12.34 -27.14 -12.99
CA THR A 85 12.86 -25.80 -13.33
C THR A 85 11.83 -24.72 -13.02
N TRP A 86 10.56 -24.99 -13.28
CA TRP A 86 9.46 -24.09 -12.94
C TRP A 86 9.37 -23.86 -11.42
N ALA A 87 9.35 -24.94 -10.62
CA ALA A 87 9.32 -24.82 -9.16
C ALA A 87 10.59 -24.15 -8.59
N ALA A 88 11.75 -24.39 -9.18
CA ALA A 88 12.98 -23.70 -8.79
C ALA A 88 12.92 -22.20 -9.10
N HIS A 89 12.30 -21.82 -10.22
CA HIS A 89 12.08 -20.41 -10.55
C HIS A 89 11.13 -19.72 -9.56
N LEU A 90 9.97 -20.32 -9.26
CA LEU A 90 9.00 -19.73 -8.34
C LEU A 90 9.58 -19.51 -6.94
N ARG A 91 10.53 -20.35 -6.52
CA ARG A 91 11.25 -20.19 -5.23
C ARG A 91 12.51 -19.33 -5.32
N SER A 92 12.85 -18.81 -6.50
CA SER A 92 14.05 -18.00 -6.66
C SER A 92 13.87 -16.62 -6.04
N ALA A 93 14.92 -16.07 -5.44
CA ALA A 93 14.90 -14.74 -4.84
C ALA A 93 14.42 -13.68 -5.85
N ARG A 94 14.92 -13.75 -7.09
CA ARG A 94 14.51 -12.85 -8.17
C ARG A 94 12.99 -12.88 -8.43
N HIS A 95 12.36 -14.06 -8.42
CA HIS A 95 10.92 -14.16 -8.60
C HIS A 95 10.17 -13.54 -7.42
N MET A 96 10.61 -13.85 -6.20
CA MET A 96 10.01 -13.28 -4.98
C MET A 96 10.13 -11.76 -4.92
N ASP A 97 11.26 -11.20 -5.34
CA ASP A 97 11.48 -9.74 -5.39
C ASP A 97 10.60 -9.08 -6.45
N ALA A 98 10.52 -9.66 -7.64
CA ALA A 98 9.66 -9.16 -8.71
C ALA A 98 8.17 -9.24 -8.33
N PHE A 99 7.76 -10.34 -7.69
CA PHE A 99 6.41 -10.52 -7.15
C PHE A 99 6.07 -9.43 -6.12
N ARG A 100 6.97 -9.17 -5.16
CA ARG A 100 6.77 -8.09 -4.17
C ARG A 100 6.66 -6.72 -4.83
N ALA A 101 7.59 -6.39 -5.72
CA ALA A 101 7.61 -5.12 -6.43
C ALA A 101 6.31 -4.87 -7.22
N TYR A 102 5.74 -5.92 -7.83
CA TYR A 102 4.46 -5.83 -8.53
C TYR A 102 3.32 -5.41 -7.58
N TYR A 103 3.20 -6.06 -6.42
CA TYR A 103 2.14 -5.73 -5.46
C TYR A 103 2.36 -4.40 -4.75
N ASP A 104 3.62 -4.01 -4.52
CA ASP A 104 3.95 -2.68 -3.98
C ASP A 104 3.53 -1.57 -4.96
N LEU A 105 3.79 -1.77 -6.26
CA LEU A 105 3.33 -0.85 -7.30
C LEU A 105 1.81 -0.80 -7.38
N ALA A 106 1.13 -1.95 -7.37
CA ALA A 106 -0.32 -2.01 -7.40
C ALA A 106 -0.93 -1.26 -6.20
N ALA A 107 -0.43 -1.51 -4.99
CA ALA A 107 -0.88 -0.82 -3.78
C ALA A 107 -0.64 0.69 -3.85
N HIS A 108 0.50 1.12 -4.41
CA HIS A 108 0.77 2.55 -4.62
C HIS A 108 -0.24 3.18 -5.58
N VAL A 109 -0.49 2.57 -6.74
CA VAL A 109 -1.45 3.06 -7.73
C VAL A 109 -2.86 3.14 -7.14
N GLU A 110 -3.29 2.10 -6.41
CA GLU A 110 -4.57 2.12 -5.71
C GLU A 110 -4.65 3.27 -4.69
N SER A 111 -3.58 3.52 -3.93
CA SER A 111 -3.54 4.61 -2.95
C SER A 111 -3.66 6.00 -3.60
N VAL A 112 -3.04 6.20 -4.76
CA VAL A 112 -3.15 7.44 -5.54
C VAL A 112 -4.59 7.60 -6.03
N TRP A 113 -5.16 6.55 -6.60
CA TRP A 113 -6.53 6.57 -7.08
C TRP A 113 -7.56 6.88 -5.98
N PHE A 114 -7.41 6.27 -4.80
CA PHE A 114 -8.27 6.59 -3.64
C PHE A 114 -8.10 8.05 -3.19
N SER A 115 -6.88 8.59 -3.24
CA SER A 115 -6.62 9.98 -2.88
C SER A 115 -7.30 10.96 -3.84
N GLU A 116 -7.28 10.66 -5.14
CA GLU A 116 -7.97 11.47 -6.17
C GLU A 116 -9.49 11.46 -5.98
N ILE A 117 -10.07 10.30 -5.69
CA ILE A 117 -11.51 10.19 -5.42
C ILE A 117 -11.90 11.02 -4.18
N ASN A 118 -11.14 10.89 -3.10
CA ASN A 118 -11.40 11.64 -1.87
C ASN A 118 -11.31 13.15 -2.10
N TYR A 119 -10.28 13.60 -2.83
CA TYR A 119 -10.14 15.00 -3.22
C TYR A 119 -11.34 15.50 -4.06
N ALA A 120 -11.80 14.70 -5.02
CA ALA A 120 -12.98 15.04 -5.81
C ALA A 120 -14.26 15.15 -4.98
N ILE A 121 -14.45 14.25 -4.00
CA ILE A 121 -15.56 14.28 -3.05
C ILE A 121 -15.49 15.54 -2.17
N GLU A 122 -14.32 15.86 -1.61
CA GLU A 122 -14.13 17.05 -0.78
C GLU A 122 -14.39 18.34 -1.56
N GLN A 123 -13.90 18.43 -2.79
CA GLN A 123 -14.23 19.53 -3.69
C GLN A 123 -15.73 19.64 -3.95
N ALA A 124 -16.41 18.53 -4.24
CA ALA A 124 -17.85 18.52 -4.48
C ALA A 124 -18.63 18.97 -3.24
N ARG A 125 -18.22 18.52 -2.05
CA ARG A 125 -18.78 18.99 -0.77
C ARG A 125 -18.56 20.50 -0.58
N GLY A 126 -17.36 21.01 -0.86
CA GLY A 126 -17.06 22.44 -0.76
C GLY A 126 -17.94 23.29 -1.69
N ARG A 127 -18.14 22.85 -2.94
CA ARG A 127 -19.05 23.52 -3.89
C ARG A 127 -20.49 23.52 -3.41
N GLU A 128 -20.96 22.41 -2.84
CA GLU A 128 -22.33 22.30 -2.34
C GLU A 128 -22.56 23.20 -1.12
N VAL A 129 -21.62 23.23 -0.18
CA VAL A 129 -21.67 24.14 0.97
C VAL A 129 -21.76 25.59 0.50
N HIS A 130 -20.93 25.97 -0.46
CA HIS A 130 -20.96 27.31 -1.05
C HIS A 130 -22.31 27.62 -1.72
N ARG A 131 -22.87 26.67 -2.51
CA ARG A 131 -24.19 26.81 -3.14
C ARG A 131 -25.29 27.04 -2.10
N LEU A 132 -25.31 26.24 -1.03
CA LEU A 132 -26.28 26.37 0.06
C LEU A 132 -26.11 27.70 0.81
N GLN A 133 -24.87 28.14 1.01
CA GLN A 133 -24.58 29.42 1.67
C GLN A 133 -25.09 30.60 0.83
N GLN A 134 -24.87 30.58 -0.49
CA GLN A 134 -25.41 31.57 -1.42
C GLN A 134 -26.95 31.58 -1.43
N GLN A 135 -27.59 30.41 -1.42
CA GLN A 135 -29.05 30.31 -1.36
C GLN A 135 -29.61 30.92 -0.07
N ARG A 136 -28.94 30.70 1.07
CA ARG A 136 -29.36 31.24 2.37
C ARG A 136 -29.12 32.74 2.50
N ALA A 137 -28.01 33.25 1.97
CA ALA A 137 -27.66 34.66 2.07
C ALA A 137 -28.52 35.55 1.14
N GLY A 138 -29.13 34.97 0.10
CA GLY A 138 -29.93 35.68 -0.89
C GLY A 138 -29.11 36.18 -2.08
N ARG A 139 -29.77 36.47 -3.22
CA ARG A 139 -29.09 37.01 -4.41
C ARG A 139 -28.50 38.38 -4.09
N GLY A 140 -27.17 38.48 -4.13
CA GLY A 140 -26.44 39.75 -3.94
C GLY A 140 -25.84 39.95 -2.55
N ALA A 141 -26.08 39.06 -1.59
CA ALA A 141 -25.38 39.12 -0.31
C ALA A 141 -23.94 38.61 -0.50
N SER A 142 -22.96 39.50 -0.31
CA SER A 142 -21.56 39.13 -0.17
C SER A 142 -21.43 38.19 1.01
N THR A 143 -21.34 36.90 0.74
CA THR A 143 -21.16 35.91 1.79
C THR A 143 -19.79 36.16 2.40
N PRO A 144 -19.68 36.52 3.69
CA PRO A 144 -18.38 36.78 4.27
C PRO A 144 -17.58 35.49 4.21
N LEU A 145 -16.50 35.50 3.42
CA LEU A 145 -15.52 34.43 3.41
C LEU A 145 -15.05 34.23 4.85
N ALA A 146 -15.06 32.97 5.31
CA ALA A 146 -14.46 32.64 6.59
C ALA A 146 -12.98 33.03 6.56
N ALA A 147 -12.50 33.59 7.67
CA ALA A 147 -11.12 34.01 7.82
C ALA A 147 -10.14 32.90 7.48
N GLN A 148 -9.54 33.01 6.30
CA GLN A 148 -8.49 32.10 5.84
C GLN A 148 -7.14 32.79 6.00
N ARG A 149 -6.25 32.15 6.75
CA ARG A 149 -4.90 32.61 6.95
C ARG A 149 -4.05 32.13 5.77
N ILE A 150 -3.66 33.04 4.89
CA ILE A 150 -2.90 32.72 3.67
C ILE A 150 -1.40 32.77 3.96
N ALA A 151 -0.99 33.58 4.94
CA ALA A 151 0.40 33.70 5.40
C ALA A 151 0.44 34.10 6.89
N PRO A 152 1.60 33.97 7.57
CA PRO A 152 1.77 34.50 8.92
C PRO A 152 1.42 35.99 8.98
N GLY A 153 0.29 36.31 9.61
CA GLY A 153 -0.20 37.70 9.77
C GLY A 153 -1.14 38.19 8.68
N ILE A 154 -1.38 37.44 7.60
CA ILE A 154 -2.34 37.81 6.55
C ILE A 154 -3.57 36.91 6.63
N VAL A 155 -4.71 37.53 6.90
CA VAL A 155 -6.02 36.88 6.99
C VAL A 155 -6.94 37.53 5.95
N VAL A 156 -7.57 36.72 5.11
CA VAL A 156 -8.55 37.19 4.12
C VAL A 156 -9.93 36.66 4.48
N GLY A 157 -10.91 37.57 4.55
CA GLY A 157 -12.30 37.28 4.92
C GLY A 157 -12.57 37.32 6.43
N GLY A 158 -13.68 37.92 6.86
CA GLY A 158 -14.22 37.80 8.23
C GLY A 158 -13.37 38.33 9.40
N ALA A 159 -14.01 38.47 10.57
CA ALA A 159 -13.32 38.71 11.84
C ALA A 159 -12.79 37.39 12.41
N LEU A 160 -11.58 37.38 12.97
CA LEU A 160 -11.05 36.22 13.70
C LEU A 160 -12.04 35.82 14.81
N PRO A 161 -12.36 34.53 15.00
CA PRO A 161 -13.10 34.12 16.19
C PRO A 161 -12.37 34.62 17.43
N PRO A 162 -13.09 35.16 18.43
CA PRO A 162 -12.46 35.69 19.63
C PRO A 162 -11.58 34.61 20.27
N PRO A 163 -10.41 34.97 20.80
CA PRO A 163 -9.53 34.01 21.44
C PRO A 163 -10.31 33.25 22.53
N PRO A 164 -10.11 31.93 22.67
CA PRO A 164 -10.74 31.18 23.73
C PRO A 164 -10.41 31.85 25.07
N PRO A 165 -11.39 31.99 25.99
CA PRO A 165 -11.15 32.60 27.28
C PRO A 165 -10.00 31.88 27.99
N PRO A 166 -9.15 32.61 28.74
CA PRO A 166 -8.05 32.00 29.46
C PRO A 166 -8.59 30.89 30.38
N PRO A 167 -7.87 29.76 30.47
CA PRO A 167 -8.27 28.68 31.37
C PRO A 167 -8.40 29.22 32.79
N PRO A 168 -9.44 28.80 33.54
CA PRO A 168 -9.60 29.21 34.93
C PRO A 168 -8.34 28.85 35.72
N PRO A 169 -7.90 29.69 36.68
CA PRO A 169 -6.76 29.38 37.52
C PRO A 169 -6.98 28.03 38.21
N PRO A 170 -5.94 27.19 38.33
CA PRO A 170 -6.07 25.91 39.01
C PRO A 170 -6.56 26.17 40.44
N ALA A 171 -7.75 25.67 40.75
CA ALA A 171 -8.25 25.66 42.10
C ALA A 171 -7.24 24.87 42.94
N VAL A 172 -6.66 25.55 43.92
CA VAL A 172 -5.80 24.93 44.92
C VAL A 172 -6.64 23.90 45.67
N LEU A 173 -6.52 22.64 45.27
CA LEU A 173 -7.11 21.50 45.94
C LEU A 173 -6.46 21.34 47.31
N MET A 174 -7.14 21.85 48.34
CA MET A 174 -6.92 21.41 49.71
C MET A 174 -7.22 19.91 49.78
N PRO A 175 -6.30 19.08 50.33
CA PRO A 175 -6.50 17.64 50.37
C PRO A 175 -7.50 17.28 51.46
N SER A 176 -8.69 16.85 51.03
CA SER A 176 -9.62 16.09 51.88
C SER A 176 -9.41 14.59 51.60
N PRO A 177 -9.16 13.76 52.62
CA PRO A 177 -8.93 12.34 52.39
C PRO A 177 -10.26 11.57 52.31
N ALA A 178 -10.23 10.52 51.48
CA ALA A 178 -11.21 9.43 51.38
C ALA A 178 -12.50 9.70 50.58
N ALA A 179 -12.50 9.21 49.33
CA ALA A 179 -13.52 8.27 48.85
C ALA A 179 -13.08 7.66 47.52
N ALA A 180 -12.89 6.34 47.51
CA ALA A 180 -12.72 5.56 46.30
C ALA A 180 -14.02 5.61 45.47
N VAL A 181 -13.93 5.93 44.18
CA VAL A 181 -15.05 5.69 43.25
C VAL A 181 -14.53 5.09 41.95
N ALA A 182 -15.06 3.90 41.70
CA ALA A 182 -14.87 3.01 40.58
C ALA A 182 -14.95 3.69 39.20
N VAL A 183 -14.01 3.31 38.33
CA VAL A 183 -14.06 3.55 36.89
C VAL A 183 -15.17 2.66 36.29
N ARG A 184 -16.29 3.27 35.91
CA ARG A 184 -17.26 2.64 34.99
C ARG A 184 -17.01 3.15 33.58
N VAL A 185 -16.54 2.26 32.71
CA VAL A 185 -16.54 2.44 31.26
C VAL A 185 -17.99 2.30 30.79
N GLY A 186 -18.67 3.44 30.64
CA GLY A 186 -20.01 3.52 30.08
C GLY A 186 -19.95 3.86 28.60
N VAL A 187 -20.54 3.02 27.76
CA VAL A 187 -20.84 3.28 26.35
C VAL A 187 -21.81 4.46 26.30
N GLY A 188 -21.27 5.66 26.06
CA GLY A 188 -22.04 6.90 26.03
C GLY A 188 -22.65 7.15 24.66
N THR A 189 -23.98 7.07 24.57
CA THR A 189 -24.77 7.58 23.45
C THR A 189 -24.47 9.07 23.24
N PRO A 190 -24.18 9.54 22.01
CA PRO A 190 -23.86 10.94 21.78
C PRO A 190 -25.09 11.82 22.04
N CYS A 191 -24.99 12.77 22.97
CA CYS A 191 -25.99 13.82 23.15
C CYS A 191 -25.41 15.16 22.68
N ILE A 192 -26.17 15.88 21.86
CA ILE A 192 -25.81 17.21 21.35
C ILE A 192 -26.54 18.25 22.22
N ARG A 193 -25.79 19.21 22.77
CA ARG A 193 -26.35 20.33 23.53
C ARG A 193 -26.36 21.59 22.69
N VAL A 194 -27.51 22.24 22.58
CA VAL A 194 -27.67 23.57 21.97
C VAL A 194 -28.42 24.46 22.95
N GLY A 195 -27.80 25.56 23.40
CA GLY A 195 -28.47 26.57 24.24
C GLY A 195 -28.92 26.09 25.63
N GLY A 196 -28.11 25.28 26.32
CA GLY A 196 -28.39 24.85 27.71
C GLY A 196 -29.49 23.79 27.87
N LYS A 197 -30.20 23.42 26.80
CA LYS A 197 -31.18 22.33 26.82
C LYS A 197 -30.60 21.08 26.15
N VAL A 198 -30.70 19.93 26.83
CA VAL A 198 -30.35 18.62 26.28
C VAL A 198 -31.54 18.15 25.44
N VAL A 199 -31.34 18.00 24.14
CA VAL A 199 -32.34 17.38 23.27
C VAL A 199 -31.94 15.92 23.11
N MET A 200 -32.70 15.01 23.75
CA MET A 200 -32.56 13.58 23.48
C MET A 200 -33.23 13.26 22.15
N SER A 201 -32.49 12.60 21.25
CA SER A 201 -33.07 12.08 20.01
C SER A 201 -34.06 10.95 20.34
N PRO A 202 -35.28 10.96 19.79
CA PRO A 202 -36.20 9.83 19.96
C PRO A 202 -35.64 8.57 19.28
N PRO A 203 -35.85 7.37 19.87
CA PRO A 203 -35.38 6.12 19.27
C PRO A 203 -36.12 5.85 17.96
N LEU A 204 -35.37 5.78 16.86
CA LEU A 204 -35.91 5.34 15.57
C LEU A 204 -36.09 3.81 15.60
N PRO A 205 -37.29 3.29 15.25
CA PRO A 205 -37.46 1.85 15.07
C PRO A 205 -36.71 1.41 13.80
N ILE A 206 -35.60 0.70 13.99
CA ILE A 206 -34.86 0.04 12.90
C ILE A 206 -35.72 -1.16 12.44
N LYS A 207 -36.48 -0.98 11.36
CA LYS A 207 -37.06 -2.09 10.60
C LYS A 207 -35.96 -2.67 9.70
N VAL A 208 -35.31 -3.73 10.16
CA VAL A 208 -34.44 -4.56 9.31
C VAL A 208 -35.37 -5.36 8.39
N SER A 209 -35.59 -4.88 7.17
CA SER A 209 -36.22 -5.67 6.12
C SER A 209 -35.13 -6.54 5.49
N VAL A 210 -35.12 -7.82 5.87
CA VAL A 210 -34.35 -8.86 5.17
C VAL A 210 -35.05 -9.09 3.84
N GLY A 211 -34.50 -8.53 2.77
CA GLY A 211 -34.94 -8.81 1.41
C GLY A 211 -34.60 -10.27 1.03
N PRO A 212 -35.46 -10.96 0.27
CA PRO A 212 -35.17 -12.29 -0.21
C PRO A 212 -33.93 -12.29 -1.13
N PRO A 213 -33.14 -13.38 -1.14
CA PRO A 213 -31.92 -13.47 -1.94
C PRO A 213 -32.24 -13.38 -3.44
N PRO A 214 -31.33 -12.79 -4.24
CA PRO A 214 -31.49 -12.72 -5.70
C PRO A 214 -31.49 -14.15 -6.28
N GLN A 215 -32.49 -14.45 -7.11
CA GLN A 215 -32.50 -15.67 -7.92
C GLN A 215 -31.41 -15.57 -8.97
N GLU A 216 -30.48 -16.53 -8.97
CA GLU A 216 -29.53 -16.74 -10.07
C GLU A 216 -30.27 -17.32 -11.27
N ASP A 217 -30.35 -16.54 -12.35
CA ASP A 217 -30.76 -17.02 -13.66
C ASP A 217 -29.66 -17.91 -14.25
N VAL A 218 -29.93 -19.22 -14.29
CA VAL A 218 -29.08 -20.22 -14.95
C VAL A 218 -29.33 -20.15 -16.47
N PRO A 219 -28.32 -19.87 -17.30
CA PRO A 219 -28.49 -19.89 -18.75
C PRO A 219 -28.65 -21.33 -19.28
N PRO A 220 -29.48 -21.53 -20.32
CA PRO A 220 -29.75 -22.86 -20.85
C PRO A 220 -28.50 -23.46 -21.51
N LYS A 221 -28.21 -24.71 -21.14
CA LYS A 221 -27.24 -25.57 -21.83
C LYS A 221 -27.68 -25.73 -23.29
N LYS A 222 -26.80 -25.34 -24.21
CA LYS A 222 -26.87 -25.79 -25.61
C LYS A 222 -26.38 -27.23 -25.63
N GLU A 223 -27.25 -28.15 -26.03
CA GLU A 223 -26.88 -29.49 -26.47
C GLU A 223 -26.28 -29.38 -27.87
N GLU A 224 -25.11 -29.98 -28.06
CA GLU A 224 -24.49 -30.31 -29.34
C GLU A 224 -24.17 -31.81 -29.32
#